data_AF-A0A6N6S3I7-F1
#
_entry.id   AF-A0A6N6S3I7-F1
#
_cell.length_a   1.000
_cell.length_b   1.000
_cell.length_c   1.000
_cell.angle_alpha   90.00
_cell.angle_beta   90.00
_cell.angle_gamma   90.00
#
_symmetry.space_group_name_H-M   'P 1'
#
loop_
_entity.id
_entity.type
_entity.pdbx_description
1 polymer ?
#
loop_
_entity_poly.entity_id
_entity_poly.type
_entity_poly.pdbx_seq_one_letter_code
_entity_poly.pdbx_strand_id
1 'polypeptide(L)'
;EPYLERLSFRLWRTIVTHEKLYANLLSLAYYLQKPFRENDSLKSLPYPFSRWTRDRDFPAVSETPFRKRWEKMKRGGGEGGAR
;
A
#
# COMPACT_ATOMS: atom_id res chain seq x y z
N GLU A 1 7.28 -23.84 14.55
CA GLU A 1 8.49 -23.05 14.83
C GLU A 1 8.20 -21.65 15.41
N PRO A 2 8.15 -21.50 16.74
CA PRO A 2 7.89 -20.23 17.43
C PRO A 2 8.92 -19.11 17.16
N TYR A 3 10.09 -19.44 16.62
CA TYR A 3 11.13 -18.48 16.26
C TYR A 3 10.78 -17.66 15.00
N LEU A 4 10.16 -18.27 14.01
CA LEU A 4 9.71 -17.58 12.78
C LEU A 4 8.58 -16.60 13.08
N GLU A 5 7.70 -16.95 13.99
CA GLU A 5 6.61 -16.08 14.44
C GLU A 5 7.16 -14.81 15.11
N ARG A 6 8.11 -14.97 16.05
CA ARG A 6 8.76 -13.82 16.71
C ARG A 6 9.50 -12.94 15.71
N LEU A 7 10.18 -13.51 14.73
CA LEU A 7 10.86 -12.75 13.68
C LEU A 7 9.85 -11.96 12.82
N SER A 8 8.77 -12.62 12.40
CA SER A 8 7.71 -12.01 11.59
C SER A 8 7.07 -10.82 12.32
N PHE A 9 6.72 -10.98 13.61
CA PHE A 9 6.15 -9.87 14.39
C PHE A 9 7.14 -8.73 14.64
N ARG A 10 8.43 -9.03 14.83
CA ARG A 10 9.47 -7.99 14.97
C ARG A 10 9.65 -7.20 13.68
N LEU A 11 9.69 -7.88 12.54
CA LEU A 11 9.75 -7.25 11.22
C LEU A 11 8.51 -6.39 10.97
N TRP A 12 7.32 -6.97 11.19
CA TRP A 12 6.05 -6.27 11.09
C TRP A 12 6.05 -4.99 11.94
N ARG A 13 6.40 -5.11 13.23
CA ARG A 13 6.49 -3.97 14.16
C ARG A 13 7.43 -2.90 13.60
N THR A 14 8.60 -3.28 13.10
CA THR A 14 9.58 -2.33 12.58
C THR A 14 9.04 -1.56 11.38
N ILE A 15 8.38 -2.28 10.46
CA ILE A 15 7.78 -1.71 9.25
C ILE A 15 6.65 -0.74 9.61
N VAL A 16 5.71 -1.15 10.47
CA VAL A 16 4.53 -0.32 10.80
C VAL A 16 4.87 0.86 11.73
N THR A 17 5.94 0.76 12.52
CA THR A 17 6.36 1.84 13.44
C THR A 17 7.08 2.96 12.69
N HIS A 18 7.79 2.66 11.60
CA HIS A 18 8.58 3.63 10.85
C HIS A 18 7.84 4.12 9.61
N GLU A 19 7.31 5.35 9.66
CA GLU A 19 6.58 5.97 8.54
C GLU A 19 7.36 5.95 7.22
N LYS A 20 8.65 6.30 7.25
CA LYS A 20 9.49 6.37 6.04
C LYS A 20 9.69 5.00 5.40
N LEU A 21 9.94 3.97 6.21
CA LEU A 21 10.08 2.60 5.72
C LEU A 21 8.78 2.12 5.11
N TYR A 22 7.66 2.32 5.82
CA TYR A 22 6.34 1.97 5.31
C TYR A 22 6.02 2.67 3.98
N ALA A 23 6.32 3.97 3.87
CA ALA A 23 6.12 4.73 2.64
C ALA A 23 6.99 4.19 1.49
N ASN A 24 8.27 3.92 1.73
CA ASN A 24 9.19 3.39 0.72
C ASN A 24 8.77 1.97 0.27
N LEU A 25 8.30 1.13 1.20
CA LEU A 25 7.76 -0.20 0.86
C LEU A 25 6.51 -0.09 -0.02
N LEU A 26 5.61 0.86 0.25
CA LEU A 26 4.43 1.09 -0.59
C LEU A 26 4.80 1.59 -1.98
N SER A 27 5.77 2.51 -2.09
CA SER A 27 6.29 2.94 -3.40
C SER A 27 6.95 1.78 -4.15
N LEU A 28 7.72 0.93 -3.46
CA LEU A 28 8.30 -0.27 -4.08
C LEU A 28 7.20 -1.23 -4.55
N ALA A 29 6.18 -1.47 -3.73
CA ALA A 29 5.02 -2.27 -4.09
C ALA A 29 4.27 -1.68 -5.30
N TYR A 30 4.19 -0.35 -5.40
CA TYR A 30 3.62 0.36 -6.55
C TYR A 30 4.37 0.07 -7.86
N TYR A 31 5.70 0.06 -7.82
CA TYR A 31 6.51 -0.27 -9.00
C TYR A 31 6.44 -1.77 -9.33
N LEU A 32 6.39 -2.64 -8.32
CA LEU A 32 6.29 -4.09 -8.51
C LEU A 32 4.93 -4.53 -9.05
N GLN A 33 3.83 -3.83 -8.71
CA GLN A 33 2.51 -4.10 -9.27
C GLN A 33 2.33 -3.53 -10.69
N LYS A 34 3.20 -2.61 -11.14
CA LYS A 34 3.12 -1.96 -12.46
C LYS A 34 3.02 -2.96 -13.63
N PRO A 35 3.82 -4.05 -13.70
CA PRO A 35 3.66 -5.06 -14.74
C PRO A 35 2.37 -5.90 -14.65
N PHE A 36 1.65 -5.86 -13.52
CA PHE A 36 0.42 -6.62 -13.27
C PHE A 36 -0.84 -5.74 -13.19
N ARG A 37 -0.70 -4.44 -13.47
CA ARG A 37 -1.80 -3.46 -13.46
C ARG A 37 -2.45 -3.39 -14.84
N GLU A 38 -3.78 -3.50 -14.88
CA GLU A 38 -4.57 -3.27 -16.09
C GLU A 38 -5.67 -2.25 -15.74
N ASN A 39 -5.59 -1.03 -16.29
CA ASN A 39 -6.58 0.05 -16.10
C ASN A 39 -6.98 0.31 -14.62
N ASP A 40 -6.00 0.60 -13.77
CA ASP A 40 -6.17 0.96 -12.33
C ASP A 40 -6.68 -0.16 -11.39
N SER A 41 -6.98 -1.36 -11.91
CA SER A 41 -7.28 -2.55 -11.12
C SER A 41 -6.16 -3.59 -11.20
N LEU A 42 -5.87 -4.26 -10.07
CA LEU A 42 -5.16 -5.54 -10.08
C LEU A 42 -6.17 -6.64 -10.44
N LYS A 43 -6.32 -6.91 -11.73
CA LYS A 43 -7.18 -8.00 -12.24
C LYS A 43 -6.62 -9.40 -11.93
N SER A 44 -5.30 -9.55 -11.88
CA SER A 44 -4.69 -10.86 -11.63
C SER A 44 -3.29 -10.75 -11.00
N LEU A 45 -3.11 -11.40 -9.85
CA LEU A 45 -1.79 -11.69 -9.31
C LEU A 45 -1.20 -12.95 -9.96
N PRO A 46 0.14 -13.09 -10.04
CA PRO A 46 0.77 -14.33 -10.47
C PRO A 46 0.41 -15.49 -9.53
N TYR A 47 0.41 -16.72 -10.06
CA TYR A 47 0.21 -17.94 -9.27
C TYR A 47 1.25 -18.03 -8.14
N PRO A 48 0.88 -18.40 -6.89
CA PRO A 48 -0.40 -18.93 -6.41
C PRO A 48 -1.43 -17.89 -5.94
N PHE A 49 -1.11 -16.60 -5.98
CA PHE A 49 -1.96 -15.52 -5.45
C PHE A 49 -3.09 -15.13 -6.40
N SER A 50 -3.11 -15.67 -7.62
CA SER A 50 -4.15 -15.45 -8.63
C SER A 50 -5.57 -15.72 -8.12
N ARG A 51 -5.74 -16.67 -7.17
CA ARG A 51 -7.02 -17.00 -6.56
C ARG A 51 -7.59 -15.87 -5.68
N TRP A 52 -6.74 -15.03 -5.08
CA TRP A 52 -7.20 -13.91 -4.24
C TRP A 52 -7.77 -12.75 -5.05
N THR A 53 -7.25 -12.52 -6.26
CA THR A 53 -7.76 -11.49 -7.20
C THR A 53 -8.85 -12.01 -8.13
N ARG A 54 -9.18 -13.32 -8.10
CA ARG A 54 -10.12 -13.93 -9.04
C ARG A 54 -11.56 -13.45 -8.86
N ASP A 55 -11.97 -13.29 -7.61
CA ASP A 55 -13.33 -12.91 -7.25
C ASP A 55 -13.44 -11.41 -6.88
N ARG A 56 -12.30 -10.70 -6.77
CA ARG A 56 -12.25 -9.28 -6.41
C ARG A 56 -11.13 -8.52 -7.13
N ASP A 57 -11.54 -7.45 -7.80
CA ASP A 57 -10.66 -6.36 -8.21
C ASP A 57 -10.09 -5.65 -6.99
N PHE A 58 -8.75 -5.56 -6.91
CA PHE A 58 -8.09 -4.74 -5.89
C PHE A 58 -7.69 -3.39 -6.49
N PRO A 59 -7.98 -2.28 -5.80
CA PRO A 59 -7.45 -0.99 -6.20
C PRO A 59 -5.92 -1.09 -6.14
N ALA A 60 -5.26 -0.57 -7.17
CA ALA A 60 -3.82 -0.49 -7.16
C ALA A 60 -3.30 0.20 -5.89
N VAL A 61 -2.22 -0.32 -5.32
CA VAL A 61 -1.50 0.34 -4.22
C VAL A 61 -1.22 1.76 -4.65
N SER A 62 -1.49 2.75 -3.80
CA SER A 62 -1.24 4.16 -4.12
C SER A 62 0.21 4.49 -3.83
N GLU A 63 0.85 5.27 -4.72
CA GLU A 63 2.22 5.78 -4.52
C GLU A 63 2.35 6.58 -3.22
N THR A 64 1.30 7.33 -2.85
CA THR A 64 1.31 8.16 -1.64
C THR A 64 0.49 7.50 -0.52
N PRO A 65 1.10 7.22 0.65
CA PRO A 65 0.39 6.70 1.81
C PRO A 65 -0.75 7.62 2.25
N PHE A 66 -1.85 7.03 2.76
CA PHE A 66 -3.02 7.75 3.24
C PHE A 66 -2.67 8.88 4.22
N ARG A 67 -1.76 8.63 5.16
CA ARG A 67 -1.31 9.63 6.16
C ARG A 67 -0.75 10.89 5.51
N LYS A 68 0.10 10.76 4.48
CA LYS A 68 0.66 11.90 3.73
C LYS A 68 -0.42 12.61 2.91
N ARG A 69 -1.34 11.87 2.30
CA ARG A 69 -2.51 12.44 1.60
C ARG A 69 -3.37 13.25 2.57
N TRP A 70 -3.60 12.72 3.77
CA TRP A 70 -4.37 13.35 4.82
C TRP A 70 -3.68 14.61 5.36
N GLU A 71 -2.38 14.58 5.58
CA GLU A 71 -1.61 15.77 5.95
C GLU A 71 -1.66 16.84 4.85
N LYS A 72 -1.55 16.45 3.59
CA LYS A 72 -1.68 17.37 2.45
C LYS A 72 -3.09 18.00 2.42
N MET A 73 -4.13 17.21 2.65
CA MET A 73 -5.52 17.71 2.75
C MET A 73 -5.69 18.66 3.94
N LYS A 74 -5.10 18.37 5.10
CA LYS A 74 -5.15 19.28 6.26
C LYS A 74 -4.40 20.58 6.02
N ARG A 75 -3.25 20.53 5.33
CA ARG A 75 -2.46 21.73 4.99
C ARG A 75 -3.11 22.56 3.88
N GLY A 76 -3.82 21.94 2.94
CA GLY A 76 -4.57 22.61 1.85
C GLY A 76 -6.04 22.92 2.18
N GLY A 77 -6.57 22.41 3.28
CA GLY A 77 -7.97 22.56 3.70
C GLY A 77 -8.35 23.96 4.22
N GLY A 78 -7.45 24.93 4.10
CA GLY A 78 -7.75 26.36 4.28
C GLY A 78 -8.21 27.08 3.01
N GLU A 79 -8.11 26.48 1.82
CA GLU A 79 -8.38 27.16 0.54
C GLU A 79 -9.45 26.43 -0.31
N GLY A 80 -10.53 25.94 0.33
CA GLY A 80 -11.64 25.30 -0.38
C GLY A 80 -13.02 25.52 0.23
N GLY A 81 -13.14 26.47 1.16
CA GLY A 81 -14.40 26.85 1.81
C GLY A 81 -14.92 28.21 1.32
N ALA A 82 -14.88 28.49 0.02
CA ALA A 82 -15.60 29.58 -0.62
C ALA A 82 -15.52 29.43 -2.14
N ARG A 83 -16.41 28.63 -2.73
CA ARG A 83 -17.07 28.81 -4.04
C ARG A 83 -17.80 27.52 -4.42
#